data_AF-A0A1X9T263-F1
#
_entry.id   AF-A0A1X9T263-F1
#
_cell.length_a   1.000
_cell.length_b   1.000
_cell.length_c   1.000
_cell.angle_alpha   90.00
_cell.angle_beta   90.00
_cell.angle_gamma   90.00
#
_symmetry.space_group_name_H-M   'P 1'
#
loop_
_entity.id
_entity.type
_entity.pdbx_description
1 polymer ?
#
loop_
_entity_poly.entity_id
_entity_poly.type
_entity_poly.pdbx_seq_one_letter_code
_entity_poly.pdbx_strand_id
1 'polypeptide(L)'
;MIVLASSSASRALILQEHKIEFIQVCMEYDEDFDPNLPPAKYAMSVTNHKAKQFFDNFKDRYDRVLFADSSVACQGIILGKAKDQEHARYMLELQSNTLTSVYTAMKFVSRKITIDMLSVASYKFSKFDKNDLDSYIASNLWKDKAGAMMIEGFNKKYIEQETGNKPTAMGLDIINLKAFL
;
A
#
# COMPACT_ATOMS: atom_id res chain seq x y z
N MET A 1 16.57 -13.87 -9.56
CA MET A 1 16.64 -12.42 -9.35
C MET A 1 15.55 -11.67 -10.13
N ILE A 2 14.88 -10.71 -9.51
CA ILE A 2 13.89 -9.79 -10.13
C ILE A 2 14.28 -8.31 -9.94
N VAL A 3 13.60 -7.41 -10.64
CA VAL A 3 13.71 -5.96 -10.41
C VAL A 3 12.49 -5.49 -9.62
N LEU A 4 12.70 -4.91 -8.43
CA LEU A 4 11.68 -4.16 -7.72
C LEU A 4 11.70 -2.71 -8.21
N ALA A 5 10.74 -2.34 -9.06
CA ALA A 5 10.61 -0.99 -9.61
C ALA A 5 9.86 -0.06 -8.63
N SER A 6 10.35 0.05 -7.40
CA SER A 6 9.72 0.81 -6.32
C SER A 6 10.77 1.40 -5.39
N SER A 7 10.52 2.60 -4.85
CA SER A 7 11.31 3.22 -3.77
C SER A 7 10.87 2.77 -2.37
N SER A 8 9.83 1.95 -2.24
CA SER A 8 9.29 1.54 -0.94
C SER A 8 10.23 0.62 -0.17
N ALA A 9 10.70 1.10 0.99
CA ALA A 9 11.47 0.30 1.94
C ALA A 9 10.67 -0.90 2.47
N SER A 10 9.36 -0.75 2.69
CA SER A 10 8.49 -1.84 3.16
C SER A 10 8.41 -2.98 2.14
N ARG A 11 8.31 -2.68 0.83
CA ARG A 11 8.28 -3.72 -0.22
C ARG A 11 9.62 -4.43 -0.34
N ALA A 12 10.73 -3.70 -0.25
CA ALA A 12 12.06 -4.27 -0.22
C ALA A 12 12.25 -5.21 0.98
N LEU A 13 11.82 -4.78 2.18
CA LEU A 13 11.86 -5.60 3.39
C LEU A 13 11.08 -6.91 3.24
N ILE A 14 9.86 -6.87 2.68
CA ILE A 14 9.06 -8.07 2.44
C ILE A 14 9.81 -9.08 1.56
N LEU A 15 10.43 -8.62 0.46
CA LEU A 15 11.21 -9.49 -0.42
C LEU A 15 12.43 -10.09 0.30
N GLN A 16 13.13 -9.29 1.11
CA GLN A 16 14.29 -9.73 1.90
C GLN A 16 13.93 -10.80 2.93
N GLU A 17 12.89 -10.56 3.73
CA GLU A 17 12.38 -11.50 4.74
C GLU A 17 11.99 -12.84 4.10
N HIS A 18 11.54 -12.80 2.84
CA HIS A 18 11.11 -13.97 2.08
C HIS A 18 12.22 -14.57 1.21
N LYS A 19 13.47 -14.09 1.37
CA LYS A 19 14.68 -14.55 0.68
C LYS A 19 14.57 -14.54 -0.85
N ILE A 20 13.84 -13.57 -1.40
CA ILE A 20 13.77 -13.38 -2.85
C ILE A 20 14.91 -12.45 -3.25
N GLU A 21 15.73 -12.88 -4.22
CA GLU A 21 16.78 -12.04 -4.78
C GLU A 21 16.19 -10.95 -5.68
N PHE A 22 16.53 -9.68 -5.41
CA PHE A 22 16.12 -8.56 -6.24
C PHE A 22 17.15 -7.45 -6.29
N ILE A 23 17.04 -6.63 -7.32
CA ILE A 23 17.62 -5.27 -7.34
C ILE A 23 16.48 -4.26 -7.24
N GLN A 24 16.70 -3.19 -6.48
CA GLN A 24 15.73 -2.11 -6.35
C GLN A 24 16.09 -1.00 -7.33
N VAL A 25 15.13 -0.62 -8.17
CA VAL A 25 15.28 0.48 -9.13
C VAL A 25 14.23 1.53 -8.81
N CYS A 26 14.71 2.70 -8.38
CA CYS A 26 13.87 3.84 -8.03
C CYS A 26 13.69 4.76 -9.24
N MET A 27 12.46 5.21 -9.43
CA MET A 27 12.05 6.20 -10.41
C MET A 27 10.93 7.02 -9.78
N GLU A 28 10.91 8.32 -10.06
CA GLU A 28 9.74 9.15 -9.77
C GLU A 28 8.69 8.89 -10.85
N TYR A 29 7.46 8.69 -10.41
CA TYR A 29 6.33 8.43 -11.30
C TYR A 29 5.38 9.61 -11.24
N ASP A 30 4.88 10.03 -12.40
CA ASP A 30 3.73 10.91 -12.45
C ASP A 30 2.49 10.14 -11.96
N GLU A 31 1.83 10.64 -10.91
CA GLU A 31 0.70 9.98 -10.24
C GLU A 31 -0.56 10.87 -10.30
N ASP A 32 -0.84 11.47 -11.47
CA ASP A 32 -2.09 12.19 -11.71
C ASP A 32 -3.26 11.23 -11.96
N PHE A 33 -3.90 10.81 -10.86
CA PHE A 33 -5.07 9.94 -10.89
C PHE A 33 -6.23 10.57 -10.13
N ASP A 34 -7.44 10.40 -10.68
CA ASP A 34 -8.67 10.81 -10.01
C ASP A 34 -8.82 10.06 -8.67
N PRO A 35 -8.75 10.76 -7.52
CA PRO A 35 -8.88 10.14 -6.20
C PRO A 35 -10.30 9.62 -5.93
N ASN A 36 -11.28 9.94 -6.77
CA ASN A 36 -12.65 9.45 -6.67
C ASN A 36 -12.86 8.10 -7.36
N LEU A 37 -11.83 7.55 -8.01
CA LEU A 37 -11.90 6.19 -8.53
C LEU A 37 -12.17 5.20 -7.38
N PRO A 38 -12.95 4.13 -7.62
CA PRO A 38 -13.05 3.04 -6.66
C PRO A 38 -11.66 2.55 -6.25
N PRO A 39 -11.37 2.31 -4.95
CA PRO A 39 -10.01 2.03 -4.47
C PRO A 39 -9.28 0.91 -5.22
N ALA A 40 -10.02 -0.16 -5.55
CA ALA A 40 -9.52 -1.27 -6.36
C ALA A 40 -9.04 -0.82 -7.76
N LYS A 41 -9.82 0.05 -8.43
CA LYS A 41 -9.46 0.59 -9.74
C LYS A 41 -8.31 1.58 -9.62
N TYR A 42 -8.30 2.43 -8.59
CA TYR A 42 -7.23 3.39 -8.36
C TYR A 42 -5.87 2.68 -8.23
N ALA A 43 -5.73 1.75 -7.29
CA ALA A 43 -4.46 1.05 -7.06
C ALA A 43 -3.96 0.32 -8.32
N MET A 44 -4.88 -0.30 -9.07
CA MET A 44 -4.55 -0.98 -10.32
C MET A 44 -4.13 -0.02 -11.43
N SER A 45 -4.81 1.12 -11.57
CA SER A 45 -4.46 2.16 -12.54
C SER A 45 -3.08 2.75 -12.26
N VAL A 46 -2.80 3.11 -11.00
CA VAL A 46 -1.50 3.62 -10.57
C VAL A 46 -0.40 2.60 -10.88
N THR A 47 -0.59 1.33 -10.50
CA THR A 47 0.40 0.27 -10.74
C THR A 47 0.68 0.06 -12.23
N ASN A 48 -0.36 0.04 -13.07
CA ASN A 48 -0.20 -0.11 -14.51
C ASN A 48 0.52 1.08 -15.15
N HIS A 49 0.24 2.28 -14.67
CA HIS A 49 0.87 3.48 -15.18
C HIS A 49 2.34 3.58 -14.80
N LYS A 50 2.69 3.17 -13.56
CA LYS A 50 4.09 2.98 -13.13
C LYS A 50 4.83 2.03 -14.06
N ALA A 51 4.22 0.89 -14.38
CA ALA A 51 4.80 -0.07 -15.31
C ALA A 51 5.04 0.54 -16.69
N LYS A 52 4.06 1.27 -17.24
CA LYS A 52 4.21 1.96 -18.52
C LYS A 52 5.37 2.95 -18.51
N GLN A 53 5.39 3.88 -17.55
CA GLN A 53 6.45 4.90 -17.44
C GLN A 53 7.84 4.26 -17.27
N PHE A 54 7.94 3.20 -16.48
CA PHE A 54 9.20 2.49 -16.29
C PHE A 54 9.74 1.91 -17.60
N PHE A 55 8.90 1.22 -18.38
CA PHE A 55 9.33 0.64 -19.65
C PHE A 55 9.60 1.70 -20.73
N ASP A 56 8.93 2.84 -20.70
CA ASP A 56 9.23 3.97 -21.58
C ASP A 56 10.67 4.50 -21.35
N ASN A 57 11.15 4.46 -20.11
CA ASN A 57 12.49 4.96 -19.71
C ASN A 57 13.60 3.90 -19.75
N PHE A 58 13.29 2.64 -19.46
CA PHE A 58 14.28 1.56 -19.34
C PHE A 58 14.18 0.50 -20.44
N LYS A 59 13.54 0.80 -21.57
CA LYS A 59 13.32 -0.05 -22.77
C LYS A 59 14.21 -1.30 -22.82
N ASP A 60 13.59 -2.48 -22.70
CA ASP A 60 14.20 -3.82 -22.80
C ASP A 60 15.38 -4.12 -21.86
N ARG A 61 15.77 -3.19 -20.98
CA ARG A 61 16.87 -3.38 -20.01
C ARG A 61 16.53 -4.42 -18.96
N TYR A 62 15.25 -4.59 -18.65
CA TYR A 62 14.77 -5.47 -17.60
C TYR A 62 13.60 -6.31 -18.09
N ASP A 63 13.63 -7.60 -17.82
CA ASP A 63 12.69 -8.59 -18.34
C ASP A 63 12.04 -9.46 -17.26
N ARG A 64 12.19 -9.06 -15.98
CA ARG A 64 11.54 -9.59 -14.78
C ARG A 64 11.32 -8.45 -13.80
N VAL A 65 10.25 -7.69 -13.97
CA VAL A 65 10.02 -6.44 -13.22
C VAL A 65 8.75 -6.55 -12.40
N LEU A 66 8.85 -6.18 -11.13
CA LEU A 66 7.77 -6.11 -10.17
C LEU A 66 7.44 -4.65 -9.87
N PHE A 67 6.19 -4.31 -10.11
CA PHE A 67 5.56 -3.05 -9.75
C PHE A 67 4.52 -3.31 -8.66
N ALA A 68 4.34 -2.37 -7.74
CA ALA A 68 3.26 -2.43 -6.77
C ALA A 68 2.88 -1.03 -6.29
N ASP A 69 1.59 -0.86 -6.04
CA ASP A 69 1.02 0.31 -5.42
C ASP A 69 0.02 -0.08 -4.33
N SER A 70 -0.18 0.80 -3.35
CA SER A 70 -1.01 0.51 -2.19
C SER A 70 -1.76 1.74 -1.72
N SER A 71 -3.08 1.61 -1.55
CA SER A 71 -3.95 2.67 -1.06
C SER A 71 -4.74 2.20 0.16
N VAL A 72 -4.75 3.01 1.21
CA VAL A 72 -5.68 2.84 2.34
C VAL A 72 -7.02 3.44 1.92
N ALA A 73 -8.12 2.75 2.21
CA ALA A 73 -9.45 3.28 1.99
C ALA A 73 -10.39 2.93 3.13
N CYS A 74 -11.29 3.87 3.45
CA CYS A 74 -12.35 3.69 4.42
C CYS A 74 -13.66 4.20 3.83
N GLN A 75 -14.74 3.42 3.92
CA GLN A 75 -16.05 3.76 3.34
C GLN A 75 -16.00 4.14 1.84
N GLY A 76 -15.08 3.53 1.08
CA GLY A 76 -14.88 3.81 -0.35
C GLY A 76 -14.02 5.05 -0.64
N ILE A 77 -13.63 5.82 0.38
CA ILE A 77 -12.77 7.01 0.25
C ILE A 77 -11.32 6.60 0.39
N ILE A 78 -10.47 6.99 -0.57
CA ILE A 78 -9.02 6.78 -0.50
C ILE A 78 -8.42 7.76 0.50
N LEU A 79 -7.67 7.23 1.47
CA LEU A 79 -7.00 8.00 2.50
C LEU A 79 -5.50 8.07 2.19
N GLY A 80 -5.09 9.20 1.61
CA GLY A 80 -3.68 9.52 1.39
C GLY A 80 -2.93 9.86 2.68
N LYS A 81 -1.78 10.52 2.55
CA LYS A 81 -1.05 11.05 3.71
C LYS A 81 -1.77 12.29 4.24
N ALA A 82 -1.90 12.39 5.56
CA ALA A 82 -2.43 13.59 6.19
C ALA A 82 -1.48 14.78 5.99
N LYS A 83 -2.06 15.97 5.78
CA LYS A 83 -1.31 17.22 5.51
C LYS A 83 -1.00 18.00 6.79
N ASP A 84 -1.83 17.82 7.81
CA ASP A 84 -1.77 18.46 9.11
C ASP A 84 -2.48 17.56 10.15
N GLN A 85 -2.43 17.98 11.42
CA GLN A 85 -3.02 17.22 12.53
C GLN A 85 -4.55 17.10 12.41
N GLU A 86 -5.23 18.13 11.91
CA GLU A 86 -6.68 18.12 11.72
C GLU A 86 -7.09 17.11 10.65
N HIS A 87 -6.35 17.04 9.54
CA HIS A 87 -6.57 16.05 8.50
C HIS A 87 -6.29 14.62 9.00
N ALA A 88 -5.24 14.44 9.82
CA ALA A 88 -4.96 13.15 10.46
C ALA A 88 -6.11 12.74 11.40
N ARG A 89 -6.62 13.67 12.20
CA ARG A 89 -7.79 13.46 13.06
C ARG A 89 -9.00 13.01 12.25
N TYR A 90 -9.36 13.76 11.21
CA TYR A 90 -10.47 13.43 10.33
C TYR A 90 -10.34 12.01 9.75
N MET A 91 -9.15 11.66 9.22
CA MET A 91 -8.90 10.31 8.68
C MET A 91 -9.08 9.22 9.73
N LEU A 92 -8.61 9.44 10.97
CA LEU A 92 -8.71 8.46 12.05
C LEU A 92 -10.14 8.35 12.60
N GLU A 93 -10.88 9.45 12.69
CA GLU A 93 -12.29 9.45 13.07
C GLU A 93 -13.15 8.69 12.06
N LEU A 94 -12.84 8.80 10.76
CA LEU A 94 -13.49 8.01 9.71
C LEU A 94 -13.23 6.50 9.86
N GLN A 95 -12.05 6.10 10.36
CA GLN A 95 -11.69 4.70 10.59
C GLN A 95 -12.30 4.13 11.88
N SER A 96 -12.55 4.97 12.88
CA SER A 96 -13.12 4.56 14.17
C SER A 96 -14.47 3.86 14.00
N ASN A 97 -14.65 2.71 14.67
CA ASN A 97 -15.84 1.87 14.58
C ASN A 97 -16.19 1.39 13.14
N THR A 98 -15.23 1.44 12.22
CA THR A 98 -15.46 1.26 10.78
C THR A 98 -14.48 0.23 10.20
N LEU A 99 -14.82 -0.33 9.02
CA LEU A 99 -13.93 -1.20 8.26
C LEU A 99 -12.98 -0.34 7.41
N THR A 100 -11.68 -0.55 7.57
CA THR A 100 -10.63 0.09 6.78
C THR A 100 -9.87 -0.97 6.01
N SER A 101 -9.62 -0.73 4.73
CA SER A 101 -8.98 -1.70 3.84
C SER A 101 -7.75 -1.10 3.18
N VAL A 102 -6.69 -1.90 3.09
CA VAL A 102 -5.50 -1.62 2.29
C VAL A 102 -5.62 -2.42 1.00
N TYR A 103 -5.74 -1.70 -0.11
CA TYR A 103 -5.74 -2.26 -1.45
C TYR A 103 -4.32 -2.21 -1.97
N THR A 104 -3.74 -3.38 -2.23
CA THR A 104 -2.40 -3.49 -2.82
C THR A 104 -2.52 -4.13 -4.18
N ALA A 105 -2.22 -3.34 -5.20
CA ALA A 105 -2.09 -3.82 -6.56
C ALA A 105 -0.63 -4.17 -6.84
N MET A 106 -0.39 -5.25 -7.57
CA MET A 106 0.91 -5.59 -8.10
C MET A 106 0.82 -5.95 -9.58
N LYS A 107 1.89 -5.63 -10.30
CA LYS A 107 2.12 -6.10 -11.66
C LYS A 107 3.48 -6.77 -11.75
N PHE A 108 3.50 -8.02 -12.17
CA PHE A 108 4.75 -8.72 -12.48
C PHE A 108 4.83 -8.91 -14.00
N VAL A 109 5.91 -8.41 -14.59
CA VAL A 109 6.16 -8.48 -16.03
C VAL A 109 7.41 -9.30 -16.27
N SER A 110 7.29 -10.31 -17.12
CA SER A 110 8.42 -11.06 -17.65
C SER A 110 8.25 -11.39 -19.13
N ARG A 111 9.29 -11.95 -19.76
CA ARG A 111 9.20 -12.44 -21.15
C ARG A 111 8.12 -13.49 -21.39
N LYS A 112 7.77 -14.26 -20.35
CA LYS A 112 6.83 -15.40 -20.46
C LYS A 112 5.42 -15.03 -20.05
N ILE A 113 5.30 -14.22 -19.00
CA ILE A 113 4.03 -13.94 -18.32
C ILE A 113 3.98 -12.47 -17.91
N THR A 114 2.80 -11.89 -18.03
CA THR A 114 2.42 -10.63 -17.38
C THR A 114 1.25 -10.93 -16.46
N ILE A 115 1.34 -10.47 -15.22
CA ILE A 115 0.35 -10.72 -14.18
C ILE A 115 -0.02 -9.40 -13.56
N ASP A 116 -1.32 -9.14 -13.49
CA ASP A 116 -1.91 -8.07 -12.71
C ASP A 116 -2.70 -8.72 -11.56
N MET A 117 -2.48 -8.23 -10.34
CA MET A 117 -3.16 -8.76 -9.17
C MET A 117 -3.54 -7.64 -8.22
N LEU A 118 -4.71 -7.80 -7.58
CA LEU A 118 -5.17 -6.94 -6.52
C LEU A 118 -5.46 -7.80 -5.28
N SER A 119 -4.86 -7.41 -4.17
CA SER A 119 -5.05 -8.06 -2.88
C SER A 119 -5.51 -7.02 -1.85
N VAL A 120 -6.37 -7.46 -0.93
CA VAL A 120 -6.99 -6.56 0.05
C VAL A 120 -6.75 -7.13 1.45
N ALA A 121 -6.20 -6.30 2.33
CA ALA A 121 -6.15 -6.55 3.76
C ALA A 121 -7.12 -5.60 4.46
N SER A 122 -8.02 -6.10 5.29
CA SER A 122 -9.05 -5.27 5.94
C SER A 122 -9.02 -5.42 7.45
N TYR A 123 -9.24 -4.30 8.12
CA TYR A 123 -9.22 -4.17 9.57
C TYR A 123 -10.53 -3.53 10.02
N LYS A 124 -11.33 -4.29 10.77
CA LYS A 124 -12.50 -3.75 11.46
C LYS A 124 -12.03 -3.20 12.80
N PHE A 125 -12.20 -1.90 12.98
CA PHE A 125 -11.84 -1.24 14.22
C PHE A 125 -13.05 -1.08 15.15
N SER A 126 -12.79 -1.19 16.45
CA SER A 126 -13.69 -0.69 17.49
C SER A 126 -13.64 0.84 17.55
N LYS A 127 -14.46 1.45 18.42
CA LYS A 127 -14.43 2.90 18.62
C LYS A 127 -13.09 3.33 19.24
N PHE A 128 -12.41 4.28 18.61
CA PHE A 128 -11.19 4.86 19.16
C PHE A 128 -11.50 5.70 20.39
N ASP A 129 -10.68 5.55 21.44
CA ASP A 129 -10.75 6.41 22.60
C ASP A 129 -10.21 7.80 22.26
N LYS A 130 -10.86 8.85 22.78
CA LYS A 130 -10.53 10.23 22.44
C LYS A 130 -9.15 10.63 22.98
N ASN A 131 -8.80 10.23 24.20
CA ASN A 131 -7.51 10.59 24.80
C ASN A 131 -6.36 9.87 24.08
N ASP A 132 -6.59 8.62 23.69
CA ASP A 132 -5.65 7.85 22.88
C ASP A 132 -5.44 8.48 21.50
N LEU A 133 -6.52 8.89 20.85
CA LEU A 133 -6.48 9.57 19.56
C LEU A 133 -5.69 10.89 19.65
N ASP A 134 -5.99 11.71 20.66
CA ASP A 134 -5.30 12.98 20.91
C ASP A 134 -3.80 12.77 21.16
N SER A 135 -3.45 11.76 21.96
CA SER A 135 -2.06 11.39 22.25
C SER A 135 -1.32 10.93 21.00
N TYR A 136 -1.97 10.12 20.15
CA TYR A 136 -1.39 9.66 18.90
C TYR A 136 -1.17 10.80 17.90
N ILE A 137 -2.12 11.72 17.77
CA ILE A 137 -1.97 12.92 16.92
C ILE A 137 -0.81 13.79 17.41
N ALA A 138 -0.72 14.03 18.72
CA ALA A 138 0.36 14.81 19.33
C ALA A 138 1.75 14.17 19.12
N SER A 139 1.83 12.83 19.08
CA SER A 139 3.09 12.10 18.87
C SER A 139 3.74 12.30 17.50
N ASN A 140 3.00 12.82 16.51
CA ASN A 140 3.41 12.90 15.10
C ASN A 140 3.72 11.54 14.43
N LEU A 141 3.45 10.41 15.08
CA LEU A 141 3.67 9.08 14.52
C LEU A 141 2.78 8.81 13.29
N TRP A 142 1.71 9.57 13.09
CA TRP A 142 0.85 9.50 11.91
C TRP A 142 1.50 10.06 10.63
N LYS A 143 2.55 10.88 10.74
CA LYS A 143 3.20 11.51 9.59
C LYS A 143 3.73 10.45 8.62
N ASP A 144 3.63 10.78 7.33
CA ASP A 144 4.02 9.94 6.20
C ASP A 144 3.31 8.58 6.09
N LYS A 145 2.20 8.38 6.82
CA LYS A 145 1.38 7.16 6.75
C LYS A 145 0.07 7.45 6.04
N ALA A 146 -0.25 6.63 5.04
CA ALA A 146 -1.56 6.67 4.39
C ALA A 146 -2.67 6.42 5.42
N GLY A 147 -3.73 7.22 5.37
CA GLY A 147 -4.80 7.24 6.35
C GLY A 147 -4.36 7.57 7.77
N ALA A 148 -3.18 8.16 7.99
CA ALA A 148 -2.61 8.36 9.33
C ALA A 148 -2.51 7.04 10.13
N MET A 149 -2.60 5.88 9.46
CA MET A 149 -2.82 4.58 10.07
C MET A 149 -1.51 3.88 10.42
N MET A 150 -1.43 3.26 11.59
CA MET A 150 -0.31 2.46 12.06
C MET A 150 -0.83 1.16 12.69
N ILE A 151 -0.99 0.12 11.85
CA ILE A 151 -1.56 -1.18 12.23
C ILE A 151 -0.90 -1.79 13.48
N GLU A 152 0.43 -1.81 13.54
CA GLU A 152 1.18 -2.37 14.67
C GLU A 152 1.34 -1.40 15.86
N GLY A 153 0.88 -0.15 15.70
CA GLY A 153 0.98 0.91 16.70
C GLY A 153 -0.39 1.28 17.25
N PHE A 154 -0.80 2.54 17.06
CA PHE A 154 -2.06 3.08 17.58
C PHE A 154 -3.27 2.19 17.28
N ASN A 155 -3.40 1.69 16.05
CA ASN A 155 -4.56 0.93 15.62
C ASN A 155 -4.64 -0.47 16.27
N LYS A 156 -3.51 -1.03 16.72
CA LYS A 156 -3.41 -2.44 17.15
C LYS A 156 -4.41 -2.83 18.21
N LYS A 157 -4.58 -1.99 19.24
CA LYS A 157 -5.49 -2.24 20.36
C LYS A 157 -6.97 -2.12 20.00
N TYR A 158 -7.29 -1.58 18.82
CA TYR A 158 -8.65 -1.38 18.36
C TYR A 158 -9.07 -2.37 17.27
N ILE A 159 -8.19 -3.30 16.84
CA ILE A 159 -8.56 -4.31 15.84
C ILE A 159 -9.52 -5.31 16.47
N GLU A 160 -10.76 -5.34 16.00
CA GLU A 160 -11.75 -6.36 16.36
C GLU A 160 -11.66 -7.58 15.44
N GLN A 161 -11.42 -7.33 14.15
CA GLN A 161 -11.29 -8.36 13.13
C GLN A 161 -10.27 -7.92 12.09
N GLU A 162 -9.49 -8.89 11.59
CA GLU A 162 -8.59 -8.71 10.48
C GLU A 162 -8.83 -9.78 9.41
N THR A 163 -8.74 -9.39 8.14
CA THR A 163 -8.82 -10.30 6.99
C THR A 163 -7.75 -9.94 5.96
N GLY A 164 -7.34 -10.91 5.16
CA GLY A 164 -6.18 -10.77 4.26
C GLY A 164 -4.87 -11.06 4.97
N ASN A 165 -3.75 -10.64 4.38
CA ASN A 165 -2.42 -10.94 4.91
C ASN A 165 -1.61 -9.67 5.21
N LYS A 166 -0.74 -9.75 6.22
CA LYS A 166 0.11 -8.63 6.67
C LYS A 166 1.02 -8.07 5.55
N PRO A 167 1.68 -8.88 4.70
CA PRO A 167 2.44 -8.36 3.57
C PRO A 167 1.62 -7.47 2.64
N THR A 168 0.36 -7.84 2.37
CA THR A 168 -0.57 -7.04 1.56
C THR A 168 -0.82 -5.68 2.20
N ALA A 169 -1.06 -5.62 3.52
CA ALA A 169 -1.21 -4.36 4.25
C ALA A 169 0.07 -3.52 4.26
N MET A 170 1.25 -4.16 4.24
CA MET A 170 2.56 -3.50 4.16
C MET A 170 2.94 -3.09 2.73
N GLY A 171 2.19 -3.55 1.73
CA GLY A 171 2.23 -3.06 0.36
C GLY A 171 2.74 -4.05 -0.70
N LEU A 172 2.83 -5.35 -0.39
CA LEU A 172 3.15 -6.38 -1.38
C LEU A 172 2.49 -7.72 -1.06
N ASP A 173 1.74 -8.28 -2.01
CA ASP A 173 1.24 -9.66 -1.89
C ASP A 173 2.31 -10.69 -2.26
N ILE A 174 3.14 -10.99 -1.27
CA ILE A 174 4.25 -11.92 -1.42
C ILE A 174 3.81 -13.38 -1.62
N ILE A 175 2.64 -13.75 -1.10
CA ILE A 175 2.13 -15.12 -1.17
C ILE A 175 1.85 -15.46 -2.63
N ASN A 176 1.10 -14.59 -3.30
CA ASN A 176 0.78 -14.80 -4.69
C ASN A 176 1.97 -14.54 -5.61
N LEU A 177 2.83 -13.54 -5.31
CA LEU A 177 4.04 -13.30 -6.11
C LEU A 177 4.91 -14.56 -6.22
N LYS A 178 5.11 -15.29 -5.11
CA LYS A 178 5.91 -16.52 -5.07
C LYS A 178 5.44 -17.61 -6.03
N ALA A 179 4.16 -17.65 -6.40
CA ALA A 179 3.63 -18.62 -7.34
C ALA A 179 4.16 -18.42 -8.78
N PHE A 180 4.78 -17.27 -9.07
CA PHE A 180 5.16 -16.85 -10.41
C PHE A 180 6.66 -16.51 -10.56
N LEU A 181 7.43 -16.61 -9.46
CA LEU A 181 8.88 -16.37 -9.43
C LEU A 181 9.69 -17.61 -9.81
#